data_AF-A0A6I9P9Y1-F1
#
_entry.id   AF-A0A6I9P9Y1-F1
#
_cell.length_a   1.000
_cell.length_b   1.000
_cell.length_c   1.000
_cell.angle_alpha   90.00
_cell.angle_beta   90.00
_cell.angle_gamma   90.00
#
_symmetry.space_group_name_H-M   'P 1'
#
loop_
_entity.id
_entity.type
_entity.pdbx_description
1 polymer ?
#
loop_
_entity_poly.entity_id
_entity_poly.type
_entity_poly.pdbx_seq_one_letter_code
_entity_poly.pdbx_strand_id
1 'polypeptide(L)'
;MRLNCTLLLENVGYPLSRPVPEEERPFSEELLQSVVRSIQRNDLSRPMAQLLQLLGTTLGVKRQRSLYRDILFLSLVALGKDNIDIDAFDREYKLAYDRLLPSVVKLTHNCDRPPSTGVMECRRTFGEPYL
;
A
#
# COMPACT_ATOMS: atom_id res chain seq x y z
N MET A 1 17.29 10.79 -14.34
CA MET A 1 17.41 10.78 -12.86
C MET A 1 16.88 9.45 -12.37
N ARG A 2 17.75 8.62 -11.78
CA ARG A 2 17.40 7.29 -11.26
C ARG A 2 16.70 7.47 -9.91
N LEU A 3 15.45 7.03 -9.77
CA LEU A 3 14.83 6.91 -8.45
C LEU A 3 15.48 5.70 -7.75
N ASN A 4 16.48 5.96 -6.90
CA ASN A 4 16.97 4.95 -5.96
C ASN A 4 15.91 4.78 -4.86
N CYS A 5 15.15 3.67 -4.91
CA CYS A 5 14.20 3.28 -3.86
C CYS A 5 14.83 3.20 -2.45
N THR A 6 16.16 3.12 -2.35
CA THR A 6 16.91 3.19 -1.10
C THR A 6 16.63 4.50 -0.34
N LEU A 7 16.45 5.61 -1.05
CA LEU A 7 16.18 6.92 -0.44
C LEU A 7 14.75 7.05 0.13
N LEU A 8 13.81 6.19 -0.26
CA LEU A 8 12.47 6.18 0.33
C LEU A 8 12.46 5.59 1.74
N LEU A 9 13.46 4.77 2.09
CA LEU A 9 13.56 4.11 3.39
C LEU A 9 14.52 4.83 4.36
N GLU A 10 15.52 5.56 3.85
CA GLU A 10 16.47 6.30 4.68
C GLU A 10 15.83 7.49 5.42
N ASN A 11 14.77 8.11 4.88
CA ASN A 11 14.20 9.34 5.45
C ASN A 11 13.34 9.14 6.72
N VAL A 12 13.10 7.90 7.18
CA VAL A 12 12.17 7.61 8.30
C VAL A 12 12.84 6.97 9.53
N GLY A 13 14.18 6.93 9.60
CA GLY A 13 14.89 6.64 10.86
C GLY A 13 14.62 5.29 11.54
N TYR A 14 14.02 4.31 10.85
CA TYR A 14 13.82 2.97 11.38
C TYR A 14 15.12 2.16 11.26
N PRO A 15 15.71 1.69 12.36
CA PRO A 15 16.87 0.81 12.29
C PRO A 15 16.43 -0.57 11.80
N LEU A 16 17.34 -1.21 11.05
CA LEU A 16 17.33 -2.59 10.55
C LEU A 16 16.81 -2.77 9.11
N SER A 17 17.70 -2.52 8.14
CA SER A 17 17.61 -3.16 6.82
C SER A 17 18.85 -4.03 6.61
N ARG A 18 18.70 -5.34 6.72
CA ARG A 18 19.64 -6.29 6.11
C ARG A 18 19.67 -6.00 4.60
N PRO A 19 20.83 -5.99 3.92
CA PRO A 19 20.86 -5.88 2.47
C PRO A 19 19.99 -6.99 1.87
N VAL A 20 18.93 -6.58 1.17
CA VAL A 20 18.08 -7.46 0.38
C VAL A 20 18.91 -7.81 -0.87
N PRO A 21 19.30 -9.08 -1.08
CA PRO A 21 20.00 -9.49 -2.30
C PRO A 21 19.21 -9.02 -3.54
N GLU A 22 19.89 -8.65 -4.62
CA GLU A 22 19.26 -8.14 -5.86
C GLU A 22 18.18 -9.08 -6.44
N GLU A 23 18.24 -10.38 -6.12
CA GLU A 23 17.26 -11.42 -6.49
C GLU A 23 15.96 -11.39 -5.64
N GLU A 24 15.93 -10.66 -4.54
CA GLU A 24 14.78 -10.48 -3.63
C GLU A 24 14.02 -9.16 -3.90
N ARG A 25 13.95 -8.68 -5.15
CA ARG A 25 13.06 -7.56 -5.50
C ARG A 25 11.69 -8.09 -5.96
N PRO A 26 10.69 -8.24 -5.06
CA PRO A 26 9.38 -8.73 -5.46
C PRO A 26 8.69 -7.81 -6.48
N PHE A 27 9.03 -6.52 -6.52
CA PHE A 27 8.40 -5.54 -7.40
C PHE A 27 9.29 -5.20 -8.61
N SER A 28 8.77 -5.39 -9.82
CA SER A 28 9.41 -4.88 -11.04
C SER A 28 9.16 -3.39 -11.23
N GLU A 29 10.03 -2.72 -12.00
CA GLU A 29 9.86 -1.29 -12.30
C GLU A 29 8.56 -1.03 -13.08
N GLU A 30 8.21 -1.91 -14.01
CA GLU A 30 6.99 -1.82 -14.82
C GLU A 30 5.74 -1.90 -13.95
N LEU A 31 5.76 -2.77 -12.93
CA LEU A 31 4.67 -2.90 -11.97
C LEU A 31 4.52 -1.60 -11.16
N LEU A 32 5.61 -1.09 -10.61
CA LEU A 32 5.59 0.15 -9.83
C LEU A 32 5.06 1.32 -10.66
N GLN A 33 5.54 1.48 -11.89
CA GLN A 33 5.04 2.50 -12.81
C GLN A 33 3.55 2.30 -13.15
N SER A 34 3.10 1.04 -13.31
CA SER A 34 1.68 0.73 -13.53
C SER A 34 0.82 1.13 -12.32
N VAL A 35 1.31 0.88 -11.11
CA VAL A 35 0.62 1.26 -9.87
C VAL A 35 0.51 2.79 -9.77
N VAL A 36 1.62 3.51 -9.96
CA VAL A 36 1.65 4.98 -9.95
C VAL A 36 0.65 5.57 -10.95
N ARG A 37 0.66 5.09 -12.21
CA ARG A 37 -0.29 5.55 -13.23
C ARG A 37 -1.76 5.29 -12.88
N SER A 38 -2.05 4.20 -12.18
CA SER A 38 -3.41 3.86 -11.77
C SER A 38 -3.86 4.78 -10.62
N ILE A 39 -2.99 5.00 -9.63
CA ILE A 39 -3.22 5.95 -8.53
C ILE A 39 -3.44 7.37 -9.05
N GLN A 40 -2.64 7.83 -10.02
CA GLN A 40 -2.80 9.13 -10.66
C GLN A 40 -4.13 9.29 -11.43
N ARG A 41 -4.80 8.18 -11.74
CA ARG A 41 -6.13 8.14 -12.34
C ARG A 41 -7.24 7.85 -11.32
N ASN A 42 -6.91 7.91 -10.03
CA ASN A 42 -7.80 7.59 -8.91
C ASN A 42 -8.39 6.16 -8.99
N ASP A 43 -7.63 5.20 -9.54
CA ASP A 43 -7.99 3.78 -9.59
C ASP A 43 -7.14 2.98 -8.61
N LEU A 44 -7.75 2.60 -7.49
CA LEU A 44 -7.14 1.73 -6.48
C LEU A 44 -7.43 0.24 -6.72
N SER A 45 -8.45 -0.11 -7.52
CA SER A 45 -8.83 -1.50 -7.77
C SER A 45 -7.73 -2.27 -8.47
N ARG A 46 -7.11 -1.65 -9.49
CA ARG A 46 -6.03 -2.27 -10.24
C ARG A 46 -4.76 -2.48 -9.40
N PRO A 47 -4.19 -1.47 -8.72
CA PRO A 47 -3.08 -1.65 -7.79
C PRO A 47 -3.35 -2.72 -6.73
N MET A 48 -4.54 -2.72 -6.15
CA MET A 48 -4.92 -3.68 -5.11
C MET A 48 -4.84 -5.12 -5.59
N ALA A 49 -5.43 -5.43 -6.76
CA ALA A 49 -5.39 -6.77 -7.32
C ALA A 49 -3.97 -7.20 -7.71
N GLN A 50 -3.20 -6.32 -8.38
CA GLN A 50 -1.84 -6.62 -8.81
C GLN A 50 -0.91 -6.90 -7.62
N LEU A 51 -1.00 -6.08 -6.57
CA LEU A 51 -0.19 -6.25 -5.36
C LEU A 51 -0.57 -7.54 -4.61
N LEU A 52 -1.87 -7.85 -4.45
CA LEU A 52 -2.30 -9.10 -3.80
C LEU A 52 -1.82 -10.34 -4.56
N GLN A 53 -1.92 -10.33 -5.90
CA GLN A 53 -1.41 -11.42 -6.73
C GLN A 53 0.09 -11.61 -6.57
N LEU A 54 0.86 -10.53 -6.61
CA LEU A 54 2.30 -10.58 -6.45
C LEU A 54 2.71 -11.08 -5.05
N LEU A 55 2.10 -10.53 -4.01
CA LEU A 55 2.41 -10.88 -2.62
C LEU A 55 2.04 -12.34 -2.33
N GLY A 56 0.93 -12.81 -2.90
CA GLY A 56 0.49 -14.20 -2.81
C GLY A 56 1.46 -15.18 -3.48
N THR A 57 2.16 -14.79 -4.54
CA THR A 57 3.13 -15.65 -5.24
C THR A 57 4.54 -15.56 -4.67
N THR A 58 4.94 -14.40 -4.12
CA THR A 58 6.34 -14.13 -3.75
C THR A 58 6.67 -14.27 -2.27
N LEU A 59 5.75 -13.98 -1.35
CA LEU A 59 6.09 -13.83 0.07
C LEU A 59 5.46 -14.88 1.00
N GLY A 60 4.56 -15.73 0.49
CA GLY A 60 3.87 -16.72 1.32
C GLY A 60 3.15 -16.12 2.53
N VAL A 61 3.00 -16.91 3.60
CA VAL A 61 2.08 -16.63 4.73
C VAL A 61 2.54 -15.50 5.67
N LYS A 62 3.78 -14.99 5.58
CA LYS A 62 4.38 -14.09 6.58
C LYS A 62 4.60 -12.65 6.13
N ARG A 63 3.58 -12.04 5.52
CA ARG A 63 3.57 -10.58 5.35
C ARG A 63 3.24 -9.87 6.66
N GLN A 64 4.12 -8.98 7.13
CA GLN A 64 3.88 -8.15 8.33
C GLN A 64 3.14 -6.83 8.05
N ARG A 65 3.21 -6.31 6.82
CA ARG A 65 2.62 -5.01 6.46
C ARG A 65 1.32 -5.19 5.70
N SER A 66 0.24 -4.54 6.14
CA SER A 66 -1.05 -4.59 5.47
C SER A 66 -1.01 -3.93 4.09
N LEU A 67 -1.82 -4.43 3.15
CA LEU A 67 -2.02 -3.84 1.83
C LEU A 67 -2.49 -2.39 1.91
N TYR A 68 -3.34 -2.09 2.87
CA TYR A 68 -3.82 -0.74 3.15
C TYR A 68 -2.65 0.24 3.34
N ARG A 69 -1.68 -0.11 4.19
CA ARG A 69 -0.48 0.71 4.44
C ARG A 69 0.46 0.79 3.24
N ASP A 70 0.50 -0.24 2.40
CA ASP A 70 1.31 -0.22 1.17
C ASP A 70 0.70 0.72 0.14
N ILE A 71 -0.60 0.57 -0.15
CA ILE A 71 -1.31 1.42 -1.13
C ILE A 71 -1.39 2.88 -0.64
N LEU A 72 -1.62 3.11 0.66
CA LEU A 72 -1.61 4.45 1.23
C LEU A 72 -0.23 5.11 1.06
N PHE A 73 0.84 4.40 1.40
CA PHE A 73 2.20 4.90 1.21
C PHE A 73 2.50 5.23 -0.26
N LEU A 74 2.18 4.31 -1.17
CA LEU A 74 2.37 4.52 -2.60
C LEU A 74 1.55 5.71 -3.11
N SER A 75 0.35 5.93 -2.58
CA SER A 75 -0.50 7.07 -2.94
C SER A 75 0.09 8.39 -2.44
N LEU A 76 0.55 8.43 -1.19
CA LEU A 76 1.24 9.59 -0.62
C LEU A 76 2.52 9.93 -1.38
N VAL A 77 3.30 8.93 -1.80
CA VAL A 77 4.53 9.15 -2.59
C VAL A 77 4.20 9.58 -4.03
N ALA A 78 3.19 8.99 -4.66
CA ALA A 78 2.84 9.27 -6.06
C ALA A 78 2.14 10.62 -6.26
N LEU A 79 1.34 11.05 -5.29
CA LEU A 79 0.52 12.26 -5.36
C LEU A 79 1.03 13.38 -4.45
N GLY A 80 1.78 13.07 -3.40
CA GLY A 80 2.19 14.02 -2.35
C GLY A 80 1.15 14.09 -1.23
N LYS A 81 1.60 14.24 0.03
CA LYS A 81 0.73 14.25 1.22
C LYS A 81 -0.37 15.33 1.12
N ASP A 82 -0.02 16.52 0.64
CA ASP A 82 -0.96 17.65 0.56
C ASP A 82 -2.07 17.45 -0.48
N ASN A 83 -1.93 16.46 -1.36
CA ASN A 83 -2.92 16.12 -2.39
C ASN A 83 -3.79 14.91 -2.01
N ILE A 84 -3.62 14.34 -0.81
CA ILE A 84 -4.39 13.20 -0.34
C ILE A 84 -5.26 13.62 0.84
N ASP A 85 -6.57 13.52 0.65
CA ASP A 85 -7.54 13.48 1.76
C ASP A 85 -7.65 12.02 2.25
N ILE A 86 -7.27 11.77 3.51
CA ILE A 86 -7.23 10.42 4.10
C ILE A 86 -8.62 9.78 4.17
N ASP A 87 -9.66 10.57 4.46
CA ASP A 87 -11.03 10.05 4.53
C ASP A 87 -11.54 9.67 3.14
N ALA A 88 -11.18 10.44 2.10
CA ALA A 88 -11.47 10.10 0.72
C ALA A 88 -10.72 8.84 0.28
N PHE A 89 -9.43 8.74 0.62
CA PHE A 89 -8.65 7.53 0.36
C PHE A 89 -9.26 6.30 1.03
N ASP A 90 -9.67 6.40 2.30
CA ASP A 90 -10.26 5.28 3.04
C ASP A 90 -11.56 4.78 2.38
N ARG A 91 -12.38 5.70 1.86
CA ARG A 91 -13.59 5.36 1.08
C ARG A 91 -13.25 4.65 -0.22
N GLU A 92 -12.30 5.17 -1.00
CA GLU A 92 -11.89 4.55 -2.27
C GLU A 92 -11.24 3.18 -2.06
N TYR A 93 -10.41 3.05 -1.03
CA TYR A 93 -9.81 1.78 -0.66
C TYR A 93 -10.89 0.76 -0.29
N LYS A 94 -11.88 1.15 0.52
CA LYS A 94 -13.01 0.28 0.86
C LYS A 94 -13.78 -0.15 -0.39
N LEU A 95 -14.11 0.78 -1.28
CA LEU A 95 -14.82 0.48 -2.52
C LEU A 95 -14.04 -0.49 -3.42
N ALA A 96 -12.72 -0.29 -3.54
CA ALA A 96 -11.86 -1.18 -4.29
C ALA A 96 -11.77 -2.58 -3.65
N TYR A 97 -11.65 -2.64 -2.32
CA TYR A 97 -11.59 -3.89 -1.56
C TYR A 97 -12.88 -4.71 -1.67
N ASP A 98 -14.03 -4.06 -1.53
CA ASP A 98 -15.34 -4.71 -1.63
C ASP A 98 -15.64 -5.24 -3.04
N ARG A 99 -14.98 -4.69 -4.07
CA ARG A 99 -15.10 -5.12 -5.48
C ARG A 99 -14.10 -6.20 -5.88
N LEU A 100 -13.25 -6.67 -4.97
CA LEU A 100 -12.27 -7.71 -5.27
C LEU A 100 -12.96 -8.98 -5.75
N LEU A 101 -12.41 -9.59 -6.81
CA LEU A 101 -12.88 -10.88 -7.29
C LEU A 101 -12.63 -11.98 -6.24
N PRO A 102 -13.50 -13.00 -6.13
CA PRO A 102 -13.35 -14.06 -5.13
C PRO A 102 -11.99 -14.78 -5.15
N SER A 103 -11.36 -14.89 -6.32
CA SER A 103 -10.01 -15.47 -6.46
C SER A 103 -8.93 -14.63 -5.79
N VAL A 104 -9.07 -13.30 -5.80
CA VAL A 104 -8.13 -12.35 -5.20
C VAL A 104 -8.42 -12.15 -3.71
N VAL A 105 -9.70 -12.20 -3.30
CA VAL A 105 -10.08 -12.13 -1.87
C VAL A 105 -9.38 -13.19 -1.03
N LYS A 106 -9.16 -14.40 -1.59
CA LYS A 106 -8.43 -15.49 -0.91
C LYS A 106 -6.97 -15.16 -0.58
N LEU A 107 -6.39 -14.13 -1.22
CA LEU A 107 -5.03 -13.67 -0.98
C LEU A 107 -4.96 -12.59 0.12
N THR A 108 -6.11 -12.10 0.61
CA THR A 108 -6.17 -11.06 1.64
C THR A 108 -5.94 -11.61 3.03
N HIS A 109 -5.32 -10.81 3.89
CA HIS A 109 -5.18 -11.06 5.32
C HIS A 109 -6.11 -10.14 6.11
N ASN A 110 -6.37 -10.46 7.39
CA ASN A 110 -7.21 -9.62 8.25
C ASN A 110 -6.71 -8.18 8.37
N CYS A 111 -5.39 -7.97 8.30
CA CYS A 111 -4.78 -6.63 8.35
C CYS A 111 -5.03 -5.80 7.08
N ASP A 112 -5.50 -6.42 5.99
CA ASP A 112 -5.76 -5.73 4.71
C ASP A 112 -7.15 -5.10 4.65
N ARG A 113 -8.00 -5.43 5.62
CA ARG A 113 -9.35 -4.90 5.68
C ARG A 113 -9.30 -3.38 5.82
N PRO A 114 -10.25 -2.66 5.19
CA PRO A 114 -10.40 -1.24 5.38
C PRO A 114 -10.53 -0.88 6.87
N PRO A 115 -10.05 0.31 7.31
CA PRO A 115 -10.26 0.79 8.67
C PRO A 115 -11.73 0.72 9.06
N SER A 116 -12.03 0.16 10.24
CA SER A 116 -13.40 0.13 10.75
C SER A 116 -13.84 1.52 11.21
N THR A 117 -15.16 1.72 11.37
CA THR A 117 -15.69 2.96 11.94
C THR A 117 -15.01 3.32 13.26
N GLY A 118 -14.81 2.35 14.16
CA GLY A 118 -14.10 2.58 15.42
C GLY A 118 -12.64 3.05 15.22
N VAL A 119 -11.93 2.51 14.23
CA VAL A 119 -10.57 2.96 13.90
C VAL A 119 -10.59 4.39 13.35
N MET A 120 -11.57 4.74 12.51
CA MET A 120 -11.73 6.10 11.99
C MET A 120 -12.05 7.10 13.12
N GLU A 121 -12.92 6.74 14.07
CA GLU A 121 -13.20 7.55 15.26
C GLU A 121 -11.96 7.75 16.15
N CYS A 122 -11.15 6.69 16.34
CA CYS A 122 -9.89 6.80 17.06
C CYS A 122 -8.96 7.82 16.41
N ARG A 123 -8.83 7.83 15.08
CA ARG A 123 -7.99 8.84 14.38
C ARG A 123 -8.52 10.25 14.55
N ARG A 124 -9.84 10.46 14.51
CA ARG A 124 -10.44 11.79 14.77
C ARG A 124 -10.21 12.26 16.20
N THR A 125 -10.22 11.33 17.16
CA THR A 125 -10.05 11.65 18.59
C THR A 125 -8.59 11.89 18.96
N PHE A 126 -7.68 11.04 18.47
CA PHE A 126 -6.27 11.02 18.87
C PHE A 126 -5.32 11.65 17.85
N GLY A 127 -5.84 12.05 16.68
CA GLY A 127 -5.05 12.55 15.56
C GLY A 127 -4.44 11.44 14.69
N GLU A 128 -3.72 11.85 13.64
CA GLU A 128 -2.95 10.93 12.80
C GLU A 128 -1.84 10.27 13.63
N PRO A 129 -1.65 8.94 13.54
CA PRO A 129 -0.43 8.33 14.04
C PRO A 129 0.75 8.95 13.32
N TYR A 130 1.72 9.48 14.06
CA TYR A 130 2.97 9.99 13.49
C TYR A 130 3.65 8.85 12.73
N LEU A 131 3.80 9.02 11.41
CA LEU A 131 4.54 8.15 10.50
C LEU A 131 5.91 8.77 10.21
#